data_AF-A0A3M1J6S2-F1
#
_entry.id   AF-A0A3M1J6S2-F1
#
_cell.length_a   1.000
_cell.length_b   1.000
_cell.length_c   1.000
_cell.angle_alpha   90.00
_cell.angle_beta   90.00
_cell.angle_gamma   90.00
#
_symmetry.space_group_name_H-M   'P 1'
#
loop_
_entity.id
_entity.type
_entity.pdbx_description
1 polymer ?
#
loop_
_entity_poly.entity_id
_entity_poly.type
_entity_poly.pdbx_seq_one_letter_code
_entity_poly.pdbx_strand_id
1 'polypeptide(L)'
;HWYMGAPLALSISPDGVGVETVMLGPDLRRGERPQHVVPGGAWQQTRAAGGWALAGCTVAPGFDFAGFEMAAEGWEPGPGR
;
A
#
# COMPACT_ATOMS: atom_id res chain seq x y z
N HIS A 1 6.52 -1.73 6.32
CA HIS A 1 7.43 -1.09 7.29
C HIS A 1 8.27 -0.06 6.55
N TRP A 2 8.19 1.22 6.91
CA TRP A 2 9.08 2.25 6.37
C TRP A 2 10.47 2.13 7.01
N TYR A 3 11.52 2.25 6.21
CA TYR A 3 12.92 2.22 6.68
C TYR A 3 13.66 3.53 6.45
N MET A 4 13.54 4.13 5.26
CA MET A 4 14.26 5.35 4.90
C MET A 4 13.63 6.08 3.71
N GLY A 5 13.92 7.36 3.53
CA GLY A 5 13.49 8.16 2.38
C GLY A 5 12.19 8.94 2.61
N ALA A 6 11.48 9.26 1.55
CA ALA A 6 10.18 9.94 1.67
C ALA A 6 9.11 9.03 2.30
N PRO A 7 8.04 9.59 2.89
CA PRO A 7 6.87 8.79 3.25
C PRO A 7 6.21 8.21 1.99
N LEU A 8 5.61 7.03 2.14
CA LEU A 8 4.85 6.35 1.09
C LEU A 8 3.35 6.63 1.30
N ALA A 9 2.66 7.13 0.28
CA ALA A 9 1.20 7.05 0.23
C ALA A 9 0.83 5.60 -0.10
N LEU A 10 0.31 4.86 0.89
CA LEU A 10 -0.18 3.49 0.76
C LEU A 10 -1.69 3.53 0.56
N SER A 11 -2.16 3.24 -0.64
CA SER A 11 -3.58 3.17 -0.97
C SER A 11 -4.05 1.72 -0.93
N ILE A 12 -5.18 1.49 -0.27
CA ILE A 12 -5.75 0.17 0.00
C ILE A 12 -7.22 0.18 -0.42
N SER A 13 -7.64 -0.83 -1.18
CA SER A 13 -9.04 -1.06 -1.55
C SER A 13 -9.44 -2.49 -1.22
N PRO A 14 -10.24 -2.70 -0.16
CA PRO A 14 -10.69 -4.04 0.23
C PRO A 14 -11.64 -4.70 -0.78
N ASP A 15 -12.39 -3.89 -1.54
CA ASP A 15 -13.48 -4.33 -2.40
C ASP A 15 -13.30 -3.97 -3.88
N GLY A 16 -12.20 -3.28 -4.22
CA GLY A 16 -11.98 -2.76 -5.58
C GLY A 16 -12.85 -1.54 -5.91
N VAL A 17 -13.55 -0.95 -4.94
CA VAL A 17 -14.44 0.21 -5.12
C VAL A 17 -13.98 1.40 -4.29
N GLY A 18 -13.90 1.24 -2.97
CA GLY A 18 -13.46 2.28 -2.05
C GLY A 18 -11.94 2.30 -1.88
N VAL A 19 -11.34 3.46 -1.64
CA VAL A 19 -9.90 3.60 -1.38
C VAL A 19 -9.66 4.34 -0.08
N GLU A 20 -8.90 3.72 0.82
CA GLU A 20 -8.25 4.38 1.95
C GLU A 20 -6.79 4.66 1.60
N THR A 21 -6.26 5.81 2.01
CA THR A 21 -4.83 6.10 1.88
C THR A 21 -4.21 6.43 3.23
N VAL A 22 -3.14 5.70 3.57
CA VAL A 22 -2.35 5.88 4.78
C VAL A 22 -0.97 6.41 4.42
N MET A 23 -0.47 7.38 5.18
CA MET A 23 0.91 7.84 5.04
C MET A 23 1.85 6.95 5.85
N LEU A 24 2.63 6.13 5.16
CA LEU A 24 3.63 5.25 5.75
C LEU A 24 4.98 5.98 5.86
N GLY A 25 5.34 6.43 7.06
CA GLY A 25 6.52 7.25 7.34
C GLY A 25 6.74 7.49 8.83
N PRO A 26 7.85 8.15 9.22
CA PRO A 26 8.25 8.29 10.61
C PRO A 26 7.59 9.45 11.36
N ASP A 27 6.94 10.41 10.68
CA ASP A 27 6.40 11.61 11.34
C ASP A 27 5.03 11.36 12.01
N LEU A 28 5.09 10.80 13.22
CA LEU A 28 3.90 10.51 14.02
C LEU A 28 3.06 11.75 14.34
N ARG A 29 3.67 12.93 14.44
CA ARG A 29 2.97 14.19 14.74
C ARG A 29 2.15 14.66 13.56
N ARG A 30 2.56 14.30 12.34
CA ARG A 30 1.82 14.53 11.10
C ARG A 30 0.82 13.42 10.77
N GLY A 31 0.65 12.44 11.66
CA GLY A 31 -0.28 11.33 11.47
C GLY A 31 0.30 10.17 10.66
N GLU A 32 1.58 10.22 10.27
CA GLU A 32 2.23 9.09 9.59
C GLU A 32 2.35 7.89 10.53
N ARG A 33 2.48 6.70 9.95
CA ARG A 33 2.75 5.46 10.69
C ARG A 33 3.94 4.75 10.06
N PRO A 34 4.98 4.36 10.80
CA PRO A 34 6.12 3.65 10.22
C PRO A 34 5.79 2.20 9.83
N GLN A 35 4.66 1.68 10.29
CA GLN A 35 4.16 0.35 10.01
C GLN A 35 2.66 0.40 9.76
N HIS A 36 2.19 -0.38 8.80
CA HIS A 36 0.78 -0.57 8.52
C HIS A 36 0.56 -2.00 8.00
N VAL A 37 -0.61 -2.57 8.28
CA VAL A 37 -1.01 -3.91 7.83
C VAL A 37 -2.05 -3.74 6.73
N VAL A 38 -1.75 -4.27 5.54
CA VAL A 38 -2.75 -4.38 4.47
C VAL A 38 -3.53 -5.69 4.69
N PRO A 39 -4.87 -5.67 4.76
CA PRO A 39 -5.67 -6.88 4.87
C PRO A 39 -5.45 -7.82 3.68
N GLY A 40 -5.52 -9.14 3.92
CA GLY A 40 -5.47 -10.12 2.84
C GLY A 40 -6.62 -9.96 1.85
N GLY A 41 -6.33 -10.11 0.56
CA GLY A 41 -7.31 -9.94 -0.52
C GLY A 41 -7.60 -8.49 -0.92
N ALA A 42 -7.05 -7.49 -0.22
CA ALA A 42 -7.20 -6.10 -0.61
C ALA A 42 -6.24 -5.73 -1.76
N TRP A 43 -6.72 -4.93 -2.70
CA TRP A 43 -5.85 -4.23 -3.66
C TRP A 43 -4.99 -3.22 -2.92
N GLN A 44 -3.73 -3.10 -3.33
CA GLN A 44 -2.80 -2.15 -2.73
C GLN A 44 -1.87 -1.53 -3.77
N GLN A 45 -1.52 -0.25 -3.56
CA GLN A 45 -0.46 0.43 -4.28
C GLN A 45 0.30 1.37 -3.35
N THR A 46 1.56 1.66 -3.69
CA THR A 46 2.35 2.65 -2.95
C THR A 46 3.03 3.63 -3.88
N ARG A 47 3.09 4.90 -3.46
CA ARG A 47 3.84 5.95 -4.15
C ARG A 47 4.68 6.73 -3.15
N ALA A 48 5.97 6.90 -3.43
CA ALA A 48 6.81 7.81 -2.65
C ALA A 48 6.33 9.26 -2.86
N ALA A 49 6.12 9.99 -1.76
CA ALA A 49 5.70 11.39 -1.82
C ALA A 49 6.74 12.30 -2.50
N GLY A 50 7.99 11.84 -2.60
CA GLY A 50 9.04 12.46 -3.40
C GLY A 50 10.25 11.53 -3.51
N GLY A 51 11.04 11.66 -4.57
CA GLY A 51 12.27 10.89 -4.75
C GLY A 51 12.08 9.38 -4.58
N TRP A 52 12.68 8.82 -3.54
CA TRP A 52 12.67 7.39 -3.25
C TRP A 52 12.26 7.11 -1.80
N ALA A 53 11.81 5.87 -1.56
CA ALA A 53 11.58 5.33 -0.23
C ALA A 53 12.06 3.88 -0.18
N LEU A 54 12.61 3.48 0.96
CA LEU A 54 12.97 2.11 1.27
C LEU A 54 11.99 1.58 2.32
N ALA A 55 11.39 0.43 2.03
CA ALA A 55 10.45 -0.22 2.92
C ALA A 55 10.66 -1.73 2.92
N GLY A 56 10.23 -2.37 4.00
CA GLY A 56 10.11 -3.82 4.12
C GLY A 56 8.65 -4.25 4.14
N CYS A 57 8.31 -5.25 3.35
CA CYS A 57 7.01 -5.90 3.34
C CYS A 57 7.16 -7.33 3.89
N THR A 58 6.38 -7.64 4.92
CA THR A 58 6.32 -8.98 5.51
C THR A 58 4.91 -9.51 5.27
N VAL A 59 4.82 -10.72 4.74
CA VAL A 59 3.56 -11.35 4.33
C VAL A 59 3.34 -12.59 5.17
N ALA A 60 2.11 -12.76 5.68
CA ALA A 60 1.69 -13.93 6.43
C ALA A 60 0.29 -14.34 5.97
N PRO A 61 0.07 -15.60 5.55
CA PRO A 61 1.06 -16.66 5.31
C PRO A 61 2.17 -16.26 4.32
N GLY A 62 3.23 -17.07 4.21
CA GLY A 62 4.36 -16.76 3.33
C GLY A 62 3.93 -16.47 1.89
N PHE A 63 4.57 -15.49 1.26
CA PHE A 63 4.27 -15.10 -0.11
C PHE A 63 4.46 -16.26 -1.10
N ASP A 64 3.49 -16.47 -1.97
CA ASP A 64 3.53 -17.39 -3.10
C ASP A 64 2.94 -16.68 -4.34
N PHE A 65 3.59 -16.81 -5.48
CA PHE A 65 3.10 -16.25 -6.75
C PHE A 65 1.75 -16.84 -7.17
N ALA A 66 1.40 -18.06 -6.74
CA ALA A 66 0.08 -18.64 -6.97
C ALA A 66 -1.06 -17.83 -6.32
N GLY A 67 -0.76 -17.02 -5.30
CA GLY A 67 -1.70 -16.09 -4.66
C GLY A 67 -1.51 -14.63 -5.06
N PHE A 68 -0.62 -14.34 -6.01
CA PHE A 68 -0.36 -12.98 -6.47
C PHE A 68 -1.25 -12.63 -7.67
N GLU A 69 -1.87 -11.45 -7.60
CA GLU A 69 -2.66 -10.87 -8.68
C GLU A 69 -2.21 -9.44 -8.95
N MET A 70 -2.14 -9.06 -10.23
CA MET A 70 -1.86 -7.70 -10.67
C MET A 70 -3.04 -7.21 -11.50
N ALA A 71 -3.51 -6.01 -11.18
CA ALA A 71 -4.58 -5.38 -11.94
C ALA A 71 -4.13 -5.10 -13.38
N ALA A 72 -5.11 -5.06 -14.30
CA ALA A 72 -4.84 -4.65 -15.68
C ALA A 72 -4.30 -3.22 -15.74
N GLU A 73 -3.52 -2.91 -16.77
CA GLU A 73 -3.03 -1.55 -16.99
C GLU A 73 -4.21 -0.57 -17.10
N GLY A 74 -4.11 0.55 -16.37
CA GLY A 74 -5.15 1.58 -16.33
C GLY A 74 -6.37 1.24 -15.48
N TRP A 75 -6.39 0.09 -14.80
CA TRP A 75 -7.40 -0.20 -13.80
C TRP A 75 -7.20 0.67 -12.55
N GLU A 76 -8.29 1.21 -12.01
CA GLU A 76 -8.33 1.90 -10.72
C GLU A 76 -9.55 1.42 -9.92
N PRO A 77 -9.49 1.38 -8.58
CA PRO A 77 -10.65 1.10 -7.76
C PRO A 77 -11.77 2.11 -8.01
N GLY A 78 -13.01 1.62 -8.13
CA GLY A 78 -14.18 2.45 -8.36
C GLY A 78 -15.41 1.62 -8.71
N PRO A 79 -16.59 2.25 -8.88
CA PRO A 79 -17.87 1.56 -9.12
C PRO A 79 -17.97 0.79 -10.46
N GLY A 80 -16.86 0.54 -11.15
CA GLY A 80 -16.84 0.12 -12.54
C GLY A 80 -17.26 1.28 -13.46
N ARG A 81 -16.79 1.26 -14.71
CA ARG A 81 -17.32 2.12 -15.77
C ARG A 81 -18.46 1.41 -16.50
#